data_AF-A0AAJ1GLX8-F1
#
_entry.id   AF-A0AAJ1GLX8-F1
#
_cell.length_a   1.000
_cell.length_b   1.000
_cell.length_c   1.000
_cell.angle_alpha   90.00
_cell.angle_beta   90.00
_cell.angle_gamma   90.00
#
_symmetry.space_group_name_H-M   'P 1'
#
loop_
_entity.id
_entity.type
_entity.pdbx_description
1 polymer ?
#
loop_
_entity_poly.entity_id
_entity_poly.type
_entity_poly.pdbx_seq_one_letter_code
_entity_poly.pdbx_strand_id
1 'polypeptide(L)'
;MKDLYLEKNMNPQVAILYATVADTFKRLQKLVEGTDEKELSFKGLKNNENSIGQLLQHLAVVDLHWVYRLKGEPVPLALDNIYGPMLNEAGELPSLRKHTLQQLMQDYEAVQHMFYEECLKLIENDLTREVFYPTLMGSKTPTSKCSESKEVRWGINCP
;
A
#
# COMPACT_ATOMS: atom_id res chain seq x y z
N MET A 1 13.23 -16.97 6.26
CA MET A 1 13.52 -15.53 6.05
C MET A 1 13.51 -14.88 7.42
N LYS A 2 14.46 -14.02 7.75
CA LYS A 2 14.42 -13.24 8.99
C LYS A 2 13.78 -11.89 8.64
N ASP A 3 12.73 -11.53 9.35
CA ASP A 3 12.08 -10.22 9.21
C ASP A 3 12.75 -9.19 10.11
N LEU A 4 12.47 -7.91 9.85
CA LEU A 4 12.93 -6.74 10.61
C LEU A 4 14.45 -6.53 10.53
N TYR A 5 15.02 -6.65 9.33
CA TYR A 5 16.39 -6.25 9.11
C TYR A 5 16.52 -4.73 9.14
N LEU A 6 17.15 -4.20 10.19
CA LEU A 6 17.27 -2.77 10.40
C LEU A 6 18.40 -2.18 9.55
N GLU A 7 18.07 -1.14 8.77
CA GLU A 7 19.07 -0.42 8.00
C GLU A 7 19.94 0.45 8.91
N LYS A 8 21.27 0.25 8.81
CA LYS A 8 22.24 0.87 9.74
C LYS A 8 22.34 2.38 9.59
N ASN A 9 22.00 2.89 8.41
CA ASN A 9 22.13 4.30 8.06
C ASN A 9 20.83 5.08 8.34
N MET A 10 19.79 4.42 8.86
CA MET A 10 18.55 5.06 9.28
C MET A 10 18.55 5.27 10.79
N ASN A 11 17.81 6.27 11.25
CA ASN A 11 17.52 6.39 12.66
C ASN A 11 16.81 5.11 13.17
N PRO A 12 17.08 4.60 14.39
CA PRO A 12 16.55 3.32 14.87
C PRO A 12 15.02 3.15 14.77
N GLN A 13 14.23 4.17 15.11
CA GLN A 13 12.76 4.05 15.05
C GLN A 13 12.27 4.07 13.60
N VAL A 14 12.90 4.90 12.76
CA VAL A 14 12.62 4.96 11.32
C VAL A 14 13.03 3.64 10.64
N ALA A 15 14.13 3.03 11.06
CA ALA A 15 14.59 1.74 10.56
C ALA A 15 13.59 0.61 10.83
N ILE A 16 12.92 0.63 12.00
CA ILE A 16 11.86 -0.33 12.33
C ILE A 16 10.64 -0.13 11.41
N LEU A 17 10.21 1.13 11.21
CA LEU A 17 9.14 1.47 10.28
C LEU A 17 9.47 0.97 8.87
N TYR A 18 10.65 1.32 8.36
CA TYR A 18 11.13 0.91 7.05
C TYR A 18 11.16 -0.62 6.91
N ALA A 19 11.77 -1.33 7.85
CA ALA A 19 11.90 -2.78 7.78
C ALA A 19 10.54 -3.48 7.79
N THR A 20 9.56 -2.96 8.55
CA THR A 20 8.20 -3.51 8.60
C THR A 20 7.52 -3.44 7.23
N VAL A 21 7.62 -2.29 6.55
CA VAL A 21 7.02 -2.09 5.22
C VAL A 21 7.79 -2.89 4.16
N ALA A 22 9.12 -2.73 4.10
CA ALA A 22 9.96 -3.35 3.09
C ALA A 22 9.91 -4.89 3.13
N ASP A 23 9.91 -5.50 4.32
CA ASP A 23 9.84 -6.96 4.43
C ASP A 23 8.42 -7.47 4.12
N THR A 24 7.37 -6.69 4.43
CA THR A 24 6.00 -7.00 4.00
C THR A 24 5.87 -6.98 2.49
N PHE A 25 6.47 -5.98 1.83
CA PHE A 25 6.52 -5.91 0.38
C PHE A 25 7.25 -7.11 -0.24
N LYS A 26 8.42 -7.49 0.28
CA LYS A 26 9.15 -8.69 -0.19
C LYS A 26 8.33 -9.97 -0.05
N ARG A 27 7.56 -10.12 1.05
CA ARG A 27 6.64 -11.27 1.22
C ARG A 27 5.50 -11.22 0.21
N LEU A 28 4.95 -10.04 -0.05
CA LEU A 28 3.92 -9.85 -1.07
C LEU A 28 4.44 -10.24 -2.46
N GLN A 29 5.64 -9.80 -2.86
CA GLN A 29 6.24 -10.16 -4.15
C GLN A 29 6.32 -11.68 -4.34
N LYS A 30 6.74 -12.42 -3.29
CA LYS A 30 6.77 -13.88 -3.31
C LYS A 30 5.40 -14.52 -3.38
N LEU A 31 4.40 -13.90 -2.74
CA LEU A 31 3.04 -14.43 -2.71
C LEU A 31 2.37 -14.38 -4.08
N VAL A 32 2.67 -13.35 -4.87
CA VAL A 32 2.11 -13.13 -6.21
C VAL A 32 3.02 -13.63 -7.33
N GLU A 33 4.15 -14.24 -6.99
CA GLU A 33 5.10 -14.76 -7.98
C GLU A 33 4.43 -15.84 -8.85
N GLY A 34 4.56 -15.71 -10.17
CA GLY A 34 4.00 -16.66 -11.13
C GLY A 34 2.50 -16.47 -11.44
N THR A 35 1.83 -15.48 -10.84
CA THR A 35 0.44 -15.15 -11.19
C THR A 35 0.34 -14.73 -12.67
N ASP A 36 -0.53 -15.41 -13.42
CA ASP A 36 -0.78 -15.10 -14.84
C ASP A 36 -1.81 -13.97 -15.02
N GLU A 37 -2.00 -13.50 -16.26
CA GLU A 37 -2.91 -12.37 -16.56
C GLU A 37 -4.38 -12.68 -16.22
N LYS A 38 -4.81 -13.95 -16.30
CA LYS A 38 -6.19 -14.35 -16.00
C LYS A 38 -6.42 -14.33 -14.49
N GLU A 39 -5.48 -14.86 -13.72
CA GLU A 39 -5.52 -14.82 -12.26
C GLU A 39 -5.41 -13.37 -11.74
N LEU A 40 -4.55 -12.56 -12.37
CA LEU A 40 -4.35 -11.16 -12.01
C LEU A 40 -5.62 -10.31 -12.17
N SER A 41 -6.44 -10.64 -13.17
CA SER A 41 -7.69 -9.96 -13.49
C SER A 41 -8.93 -10.65 -12.91
N PHE A 42 -8.79 -11.79 -12.23
CA PHE A 42 -9.90 -12.54 -11.68
C PHE A 42 -10.57 -11.80 -10.51
N LYS A 43 -11.90 -11.60 -10.60
CA LYS A 43 -12.72 -10.85 -9.62
C LYS A 43 -13.69 -11.73 -8.84
N GLY A 44 -13.31 -12.99 -8.63
CA GLY A 44 -14.18 -14.01 -8.04
C GLY A 44 -15.25 -14.53 -8.99
N LEU A 45 -15.95 -15.59 -8.60
CA LEU A 45 -16.98 -16.26 -9.42
C LEU A 45 -18.17 -15.36 -9.76
N LYS A 46 -18.43 -14.34 -8.93
CA LYS A 46 -19.52 -13.37 -9.11
C LYS A 46 -19.06 -12.06 -9.75
N ASN A 47 -17.79 -11.96 -10.14
CA ASN A 47 -17.19 -10.78 -10.76
C ASN A 47 -17.37 -9.47 -9.96
N ASN A 48 -17.40 -9.57 -8.64
CA ASN A 48 -17.70 -8.46 -7.72
C ASN A 48 -16.67 -8.27 -6.61
N GLU A 49 -15.55 -8.98 -6.68
CA GLU A 49 -14.41 -8.82 -5.76
C GLU A 49 -13.31 -7.99 -6.44
N ASN A 50 -12.35 -7.51 -5.64
CA ASN A 50 -11.17 -6.85 -6.16
C ASN A 50 -10.20 -7.91 -6.67
N SER A 51 -9.68 -7.76 -7.89
CA SER A 51 -8.67 -8.68 -8.41
C SER A 51 -7.32 -8.49 -7.72
N ILE A 52 -6.44 -9.49 -7.82
CA ILE A 52 -5.04 -9.39 -7.35
C ILE A 52 -4.38 -8.14 -7.93
N GLY A 53 -4.55 -7.91 -9.23
CA GLY A 53 -3.98 -6.75 -9.89
C GLY A 53 -4.53 -5.41 -9.36
N GLN A 54 -5.84 -5.32 -9.09
CA GLN A 54 -6.42 -4.11 -8.50
C GLN A 54 -5.86 -3.85 -7.09
N LEU A 55 -5.69 -4.90 -6.28
CA LEU A 55 -5.10 -4.80 -4.95
C LEU A 55 -3.63 -4.36 -5.02
N LEU A 56 -2.83 -4.93 -5.91
CA LEU A 56 -1.42 -4.55 -6.10
C LEU A 56 -1.27 -3.09 -6.53
N GLN A 57 -2.07 -2.66 -7.52
CA GLN A 57 -2.10 -1.26 -7.96
C GLN A 57 -2.50 -0.33 -6.82
N HIS A 58 -3.52 -0.69 -6.04
CA HIS A 58 -4.01 0.12 -4.93
C HIS A 58 -2.98 0.23 -3.80
N LEU A 59 -2.29 -0.87 -3.46
CA LEU A 59 -1.22 -0.83 -2.46
C LEU A 59 -0.09 0.11 -2.85
N ALA A 60 0.34 0.08 -4.13
CA ALA A 60 1.33 1.04 -4.63
C ALA A 60 0.86 2.49 -4.50
N VAL A 61 -0.41 2.78 -4.81
CA VAL A 61 -1.00 4.13 -4.66
C VAL A 61 -1.04 4.54 -3.18
N VAL A 62 -1.42 3.64 -2.26
CA VAL A 62 -1.48 3.91 -0.82
C VAL A 62 -0.10 4.25 -0.28
N ASP A 63 0.92 3.45 -0.61
CA ASP A 63 2.29 3.68 -0.16
C ASP A 63 2.85 4.98 -0.76
N LEU A 64 2.56 5.28 -2.03
CA LEU A 64 2.93 6.55 -2.65
C LEU A 64 2.36 7.75 -1.87
N HIS A 65 1.10 7.69 -1.47
CA HIS A 65 0.50 8.76 -0.66
C HIS A 65 1.17 8.87 0.71
N TRP A 66 1.58 7.76 1.32
CA TRP A 66 2.35 7.79 2.58
C TRP A 66 3.72 8.43 2.40
N VAL A 67 4.45 8.14 1.31
CA VAL A 67 5.72 8.81 0.99
C VAL A 67 5.54 10.33 1.00
N TYR A 68 4.54 10.84 0.29
CA TYR A 68 4.30 12.28 0.18
C TYR A 68 3.78 12.90 1.48
N ARG A 69 3.00 12.16 2.28
CA ARG A 69 2.64 12.59 3.64
C ARG A 69 3.86 12.74 4.54
N LEU A 70 4.81 11.80 4.48
CA LEU A 70 6.07 11.86 5.23
C LEU A 70 6.94 13.03 4.79
N LYS A 71 6.95 13.36 3.49
CA LYS A 71 7.55 14.60 2.94
C LYS A 71 6.88 15.88 3.43
N GLY A 72 5.60 15.80 3.80
CA GLY A 72 4.78 17.00 4.07
C GLY A 72 4.37 17.73 2.79
N GLU A 73 4.37 17.05 1.65
CA GLU A 73 4.06 17.60 0.33
C GLU A 73 2.82 16.90 -0.26
N PRO A 74 2.04 17.56 -1.13
CA PRO A 74 1.00 16.87 -1.90
C PRO A 74 1.63 15.93 -2.94
N VAL A 75 0.91 14.86 -3.31
CA VAL A 75 1.31 14.00 -4.43
C VAL A 75 1.31 14.82 -5.73
N PRO A 76 2.41 14.84 -6.50
CA PRO A 76 2.46 15.55 -7.76
C PRO A 76 1.49 14.98 -8.79
N LEU A 77 0.82 15.85 -9.54
CA LEU A 77 -0.14 15.46 -10.59
C LEU A 77 0.48 14.50 -11.63
N ALA A 78 1.78 14.63 -11.89
CA ALA A 78 2.50 13.72 -12.79
C ALA A 78 2.45 12.26 -12.31
N LEU A 79 2.54 12.02 -11.00
CA LEU A 79 2.44 10.68 -10.41
C LEU A 79 0.99 10.22 -10.35
N ASP A 80 0.04 11.10 -10.05
CA ASP A 80 -1.40 10.78 -10.14
C ASP A 80 -1.80 10.29 -11.54
N ASN A 81 -1.21 10.86 -12.59
CA ASN A 81 -1.47 10.41 -13.96
C ASN A 81 -0.94 8.99 -14.23
N ILE A 82 0.17 8.61 -13.59
CA ILE A 82 0.81 7.29 -13.72
C ILE A 82 0.01 6.25 -12.92
N TYR A 83 -0.13 6.48 -11.62
CA TYR A 83 -0.66 5.51 -10.67
C TYR A 83 -2.19 5.54 -10.58
N GLY A 84 -2.80 6.69 -10.85
CA GLY A 84 -4.24 6.90 -10.75
C GLY A 84 -4.72 7.27 -9.34
N PRO A 85 -6.03 7.54 -9.20
CA PRO A 85 -6.63 7.90 -7.93
C PRO A 85 -6.71 6.69 -6.98
N MET A 86 -6.83 6.93 -5.68
CA MET A 86 -6.96 5.86 -4.69
C MET A 86 -8.27 5.07 -4.82
N LEU A 87 -9.37 5.77 -5.16
CA LEU A 87 -10.70 5.22 -5.44
C LEU A 87 -11.25 5.85 -6.73
N ASN A 88 -12.15 5.14 -7.41
CA ASN A 88 -12.91 5.67 -8.53
C ASN A 88 -14.11 6.52 -8.05
N GLU A 89 -14.87 7.09 -8.99
CA GLU A 89 -16.06 7.91 -8.70
C GLU A 89 -17.17 7.17 -7.92
N ALA A 90 -17.21 5.84 -8.00
CA ALA A 90 -18.14 5.00 -7.27
C ALA A 90 -17.65 4.63 -5.85
N GLY A 91 -16.44 5.04 -5.47
CA GLY A 91 -15.82 4.68 -4.19
C GLY A 91 -15.21 3.28 -4.18
N GLU A 92 -14.95 2.69 -5.34
CA GLU A 92 -14.36 1.36 -5.51
C GLU A 92 -12.90 1.45 -5.98
N LEU A 93 -12.17 0.33 -5.97
CA LEU A 93 -10.83 0.29 -6.54
C LEU A 93 -10.89 0.53 -8.06
N PRO A 94 -10.03 1.42 -8.61
CA PRO A 94 -9.96 1.64 -10.04
C PRO A 94 -9.69 0.36 -10.82
N SER A 95 -10.07 0.36 -12.10
CA SER A 95 -9.70 -0.72 -13.00
C SER A 95 -8.18 -0.76 -13.21
N LEU A 96 -7.69 -1.95 -13.57
CA LEU A 96 -6.28 -2.18 -13.87
C LEU A 96 -5.81 -1.28 -15.02
N ARG A 97 -4.71 -0.56 -14.78
CA ARG A 97 -4.02 0.25 -15.81
C ARG A 97 -2.93 -0.53 -16.53
N LYS A 98 -2.43 -1.60 -15.91
CA LYS A 98 -1.40 -2.50 -16.44
C LYS A 98 -1.95 -3.92 -16.52
N HIS A 99 -1.48 -4.69 -17.49
CA HIS A 99 -2.02 -6.03 -17.77
C HIS A 99 -1.14 -7.16 -17.26
N THR A 100 0.12 -6.88 -16.94
CA THR A 100 1.08 -7.89 -16.48
C THR A 100 1.49 -7.67 -15.04
N LEU A 101 1.76 -8.76 -14.33
CA LEU A 101 2.32 -8.71 -12.98
C LEU A 101 3.63 -7.93 -12.94
N GLN A 102 4.50 -8.15 -13.95
CA GLN A 102 5.81 -7.49 -14.03
C GLN A 102 5.67 -5.96 -14.02
N GLN A 103 4.74 -5.40 -14.81
CA GLN A 103 4.53 -3.95 -14.85
C GLN A 103 4.01 -3.41 -13.51
N LEU A 104 3.06 -4.10 -12.88
CA LEU A 104 2.55 -3.71 -11.56
C LEU A 104 3.63 -3.76 -10.48
N MET A 105 4.49 -4.78 -10.50
CA MET A 105 5.60 -4.89 -9.56
C MET A 105 6.64 -3.80 -9.80
N GLN A 106 6.98 -3.48 -11.05
CA GLN A 106 7.90 -2.38 -11.37
C GLN A 106 7.39 -1.03 -10.84
N ASP A 107 6.11 -0.75 -11.04
CA ASP A 107 5.48 0.47 -10.54
C ASP A 107 5.52 0.52 -9.00
N TYR A 108 5.27 -0.60 -8.32
CA TYR A 108 5.29 -0.69 -6.85
C TYR A 108 6.73 -0.65 -6.28
N GLU A 109 7.71 -1.29 -6.92
CA GLU A 109 9.12 -1.21 -6.56
C GLU A 109 9.64 0.24 -6.62
N ALA A 110 9.21 1.02 -7.62
CA ALA A 110 9.54 2.44 -7.69
C ALA A 110 8.99 3.21 -6.48
N VAL A 111 7.78 2.91 -6.02
CA VAL A 111 7.20 3.50 -4.80
C VAL A 111 7.97 3.07 -3.55
N GLN A 112 8.35 1.80 -3.44
CA GLN A 112 9.16 1.31 -2.32
C GLN A 112 10.54 1.97 -2.28
N HIS A 113 11.14 2.25 -3.43
CA HIS A 113 12.36 3.05 -3.51
C HIS A 113 12.14 4.50 -3.07
N MET A 114 11.05 5.14 -3.48
CA MET A 114 10.70 6.48 -3.00
C MET A 114 10.50 6.51 -1.47
N PHE A 115 9.92 5.45 -0.90
CA PHE A 115 9.75 5.30 0.54
C PHE A 115 11.08 5.12 1.26
N TYR A 116 11.97 4.28 0.74
CA TYR A 116 13.33 4.12 1.25
C TYR A 116 14.09 5.44 1.31
N GLU A 117 14.13 6.18 0.19
CA GLU A 117 14.80 7.48 0.09
C GLU A 117 14.24 8.51 1.06
N GLU A 118 12.94 8.44 1.35
CA GLU A 118 12.32 9.33 2.33
C GLU A 118 12.67 8.92 3.76
N CYS A 119 12.62 7.63 4.09
CA CYS A 119 13.05 7.12 5.39
C CYS A 119 14.51 7.45 5.72
N LEU A 120 15.40 7.55 4.74
CA LEU A 120 16.79 7.98 4.97
C LEU A 120 16.90 9.43 5.49
N LYS A 121 15.92 10.28 5.21
CA LYS A 121 15.92 11.71 5.60
C LYS A 121 15.23 11.96 6.93
N LEU A 122 14.31 11.09 7.33
CA LEU A 122 13.50 11.26 8.53
C LEU A 122 14.32 11.05 9.81
N ILE A 123 13.99 11.83 10.83
CA ILE A 123 14.42 11.62 12.21
C ILE A 123 13.24 11.21 13.10
N GLU A 124 13.51 10.78 14.34
CA GLU A 124 12.48 10.29 15.27
C GLU A 124 11.34 11.30 15.47
N ASN A 125 11.67 12.58 15.61
CA ASN A 125 10.68 13.62 15.82
C ASN A 125 9.70 13.76 14.65
N ASP A 126 10.13 13.48 13.42
CA ASP A 126 9.25 13.56 12.24
C ASP A 126 8.14 12.51 12.30
N LEU A 127 8.39 11.38 12.96
CA LEU A 127 7.39 10.32 13.16
C LEU A 127 6.29 10.72 14.16
N THR A 128 6.50 11.79 14.94
CA THR A 128 5.49 12.32 15.87
C THR A 128 4.61 13.41 15.25
N ARG A 129 4.92 13.83 14.02
CA ARG A 129 4.17 14.85 13.31
C ARG A 129 2.78 14.35 12.93
N GLU A 130 1.75 15.11 13.30
CA GLU A 130 0.39 14.86 12.83
C GLU A 130 0.29 15.14 11.32
N VAL A 131 -0.25 14.17 10.58
CA VAL A 131 -0.53 14.31 9.15
C VAL A 131 -2.02 14.14 8.90
N PHE A 132 -2.61 15.05 8.15
CA PHE A 132 -4.02 14.95 7.79
C PHE A 132 -4.23 13.81 6.79
N TYR A 133 -5.13 12.89 7.14
CA TYR A 133 -5.64 11.92 6.19
C TYR A 133 -6.85 12.54 5.48
N PRO A 134 -6.77 12.88 4.18
CA PRO A 134 -7.94 13.37 3.48
C PRO A 134 -8.99 12.26 3.50
N THR A 135 -10.12 12.52 4.14
CA THR A 135 -11.28 11.64 4.14
C THR A 135 -11.71 11.50 2.68
N LEU A 136 -11.36 10.39 2.03
CA LEU A 136 -11.72 10.07 0.63
C LEU A 136 -13.23 9.83 0.42
N MET A 137 -14.05 10.36 1.31
CA MET A 137 -15.47 10.10 1.40
C MET A 137 -16.20 11.41 1.13
N GLY A 138 -16.56 11.62 -0.14
CA GLY A 138 -17.77 12.37 -0.44
C GLY A 138 -18.94 11.61 0.18
N SER A 139 -19.28 11.94 1.43
CA SER A 139 -20.59 11.71 2.05
C SER A 139 -21.34 10.43 1.66
N LYS A 140 -20.73 9.24 1.75
CA LYS A 140 -21.44 7.95 1.82
C LYS A 140 -20.63 7.00 2.67
N THR A 141 -21.27 6.41 3.67
CA THR A 141 -20.72 5.40 4.58
C THR A 141 -19.95 4.32 3.81
N PRO A 142 -18.73 3.90 4.23
CA PRO A 142 -17.98 2.89 3.49
C PRO A 142 -18.69 1.54 3.66
N THR A 143 -19.33 1.06 2.60
CA THR A 143 -19.76 -0.34 2.46
C THR A 143 -18.68 -1.23 1.86
N SER A 144 -17.40 -0.80 1.93
CA SER A 144 -16.29 -1.69 1.59
C SER A 144 -16.20 -2.77 2.67
N LYS A 145 -16.31 -4.04 2.27
CA LYS A 145 -16.08 -5.19 3.16
C LYS A 145 -14.64 -5.26 3.70
N CYS A 146 -13.72 -4.42 3.21
CA CYS A 146 -12.37 -4.28 3.78
C CYS A 146 -12.33 -3.41 5.04
N SER A 147 -13.38 -2.65 5.34
CA SER A 147 -13.47 -1.76 6.51
C SER A 147 -14.49 -2.22 7.55
N GLU A 148 -15.03 -3.44 7.44
CA GLU A 148 -15.74 -4.05 8.56
C GLU A 148 -14.70 -4.43 9.63
N SER A 149 -14.43 -3.47 10.52
CA SER A 149 -13.78 -3.69 11.81
C SER A 149 -14.59 -4.73 12.59
N LYS A 150 -14.31 -6.01 12.39
CA LYS A 150 -14.56 -7.00 13.42
C LYS A 150 -13.51 -6.75 14.49
N GLU A 151 -13.99 -6.20 15.60
CA GLU A 151 -13.30 -6.09 16.87
C GLU A 151 -12.53 -7.40 17.15
N VAL A 152 -11.21 -7.42 16.90
CA VAL A 152 -10.36 -8.58 17.22
C VAL A 152 -10.10 -8.52 18.72
N ARG A 153 -10.98 -9.18 19.47
CA ARG A 153 -10.77 -9.42 20.90
C ARG A 153 -9.72 -10.53 21.02
N TRP A 154 -8.52 -10.18 21.49
CA TRP A 154 -7.49 -11.16 21.87
C TRP A 154 -7.98 -11.94 23.08
N GLY A 155 -8.74 -13.01 22.84
CA GLY A 155 -9.05 -14.01 23.85
C GLY A 155 -7.79 -14.79 24.18
N ILE A 156 -7.23 -14.57 25.36
CA ILE A 156 -6.28 -15.48 25.99
C ILE A 156 -7.09 -16.73 26.35
N ASN A 157 -7.09 -17.74 25.47
CA ASN A 157 -7.36 -19.14 25.80
C ASN A 157 -7.07 -19.99 24.56
N CYS A 158 -5.86 -20.52 24.51
CA CYS A 158 -5.56 -21.73 23.74
C CYS A 158 -5.73 -22.93 24.70
N PRO A 159 -6.38 -24.03 24.28
CA PRO A 159 -6.33 -25.31 25.00
C PRO A 159 -4.92 -25.92 24.99
#